data_AF-A0A6P2AWH0-F1
#
_entry.id   AF-A0A6P2AWH0-F1
#
_cell.length_a   1.000
_cell.length_b   1.000
_cell.length_c   1.000
_cell.angle_alpha   90.00
_cell.angle_beta   90.00
_cell.angle_gamma   90.00
#
_symmetry.space_group_name_H-M   'P 1'
#
loop_
_entity.id
_entity.type
_entity.pdbx_description
1 polymer ?
#
loop_
_entity_poly.entity_id
_entity_poly.type
_entity_poly.pdbx_seq_one_letter_code
_entity_poly.pdbx_strand_id
1 'polypeptide(L)' 'MKLAEIQSAIAQETTTLETKIERRKCILDTYVGDPTRLRIEMEKWKSELEVWRKCLGWIDQVEG' A
#
# COMPACT_ATOMS: atom_id res chain seq x y z
N MET A 1 -21.36 -9.43 -9.07
CA MET A 1 -20.57 -8.71 -8.05
C MET A 1 -20.81 -7.23 -8.23
N LYS A 2 -21.22 -6.52 -7.18
CA LYS A 2 -21.54 -5.09 -7.28
C LYS A 2 -20.23 -4.31 -7.15
N LEU A 3 -19.98 -3.36 -8.06
CA LEU A 3 -18.73 -2.58 -8.15
C LEU A 3 -18.28 -1.99 -6.79
N ALA A 4 -19.25 -1.58 -5.97
CA ALA A 4 -19.05 -1.08 -4.61
C ALA A 4 -18.32 -2.08 -3.67
N GLU A 5 -18.53 -3.40 -3.85
CA GLU A 5 -17.84 -4.42 -3.05
C GLU A 5 -16.35 -4.50 -3.42
N ILE A 6 -16.03 -4.30 -4.70
CA ILE A 6 -14.65 -4.26 -5.21
C ILE A 6 -13.95 -2.99 -4.75
N GLN A 7 -14.61 -1.84 -4.82
CA GLN A 7 -14.08 -0.57 -4.31
C GLN A 7 -13.79 -0.64 -2.81
N SER A 8 -14.72 -1.18 -2.02
CA SER A 8 -14.52 -1.35 -0.57
C SER A 8 -13.34 -2.27 -0.26
N ALA A 9 -13.17 -3.37 -1.00
CA ALA A 9 -12.04 -4.28 -0.81
C ALA A 9 -10.70 -3.60 -1.15
N ILE A 10 -10.65 -2.84 -2.25
CA ILE A 10 -9.42 -2.13 -2.65
C ILE A 10 -9.07 -1.02 -1.66
N ALA A 11 -10.06 -0.26 -1.16
CA ALA A 11 -9.84 0.77 -0.15
C ALA A 11 -9.30 0.17 1.17
N GLN A 12 -9.81 -1.00 1.56
CA GLN A 12 -9.35 -1.72 2.74
C GLN A 12 -7.91 -2.24 2.60
N GLU A 13 -7.57 -2.83 1.45
CA GLU A 13 -6.19 -3.26 1.16
C GLU A 13 -5.22 -2.07 1.14
N THR A 14 -5.63 -0.95 0.54
CA THR A 14 -4.83 0.29 0.50
C THR A 14 -4.52 0.79 1.91
N THR A 15 -5.55 0.92 2.76
CA THR A 15 -5.39 1.37 4.16
C THR A 15 -4.48 0.43 4.97
N THR A 16 -4.61 -0.88 4.72
CA THR A 16 -3.79 -1.91 5.37
C THR A 16 -2.32 -1.77 4.98
N LEU A 17 -2.03 -1.55 3.70
CA LEU A 17 -0.67 -1.33 3.20
C LEU A 17 -0.07 -0.03 3.73
N GLU A 18 -0.84 1.06 3.77
CA GLU A 18 -0.39 2.34 4.35
C GLU A 18 0.01 2.20 5.81
N THR A 19 -0.81 1.50 6.61
CA THR A 19 -0.52 1.23 8.03
C THR A 19 0.74 0.38 8.20
N LYS A 20 0.92 -0.65 7.36
CA LYS A 20 2.12 -1.51 7.38
C LYS A 20 3.38 -0.72 7.05
N ILE A 21 3.33 0.15 6.05
CA ILE A 21 4.45 1.02 5.64
C ILE A 21 4.81 1.97 6.79
N GLU A 22 3.83 2.65 7.36
CA GLU A 22 4.08 3.63 8.42
C GLU A 22 4.69 2.99 9.66
N ARG A 23 4.17 1.82 10.08
CA ARG A 23 4.75 1.06 11.19
C ARG A 23 6.20 0.64 10.91
N ARG A 24 6.55 0.29 9.66
CA ARG A 24 7.92 -0.10 9.31
C ARG A 24 8.87 1.09 9.21
N LYS A 25 8.40 2.28 8.80
CA LYS A 25 9.19 3.52 8.86
C LYS A 25 9.61 3.82 10.30
N CYS A 26 8.67 3.78 11.24
CA CYS A 26 8.98 4.00 12.66
C CYS A 26 10.03 3.01 13.19
N ILE A 27 9.97 1.74 12.75
CA ILE A 27 10.99 0.74 13.10
C ILE A 27 12.34 1.11 12.47
N LEU A 28 12.37 1.47 11.19
CA LEU A 28 13.60 1.89 10.49
C LEU A 28 14.25 3.13 11.12
N ASP A 29 13.46 4.12 11.52
CA ASP A 29 13.94 5.35 12.16
C ASP A 29 14.61 5.09 13.51
N THR A 30 14.25 3.99 14.18
CA THR A 30 14.78 3.58 15.49
C THR A 30 15.73 2.37 15.43
N TYR A 31 15.97 1.81 14.24
CA TYR A 31 16.74 0.58 14.07
C TYR A 31 18.25 0.87 14.02
N VAL A 32 19.00 0.27 14.95
CA VAL A 32 20.45 0.46 15.10
C VAL A 32 21.27 -0.62 14.35
N GLY A 33 20.62 -1.59 13.70
CA GLY A 33 21.26 -2.63 12.87
C GLY A 33 21.32 -2.28 11.38
N ASP A 34 21.74 -3.23 10.52
CA ASP A 34 21.73 -3.05 9.06
C ASP A 34 20.29 -2.90 8.51
N PRO A 35 19.88 -1.70 8.05
CA PRO A 35 18.52 -1.43 7.61
C PRO A 35 18.23 -1.92 6.19
N THR A 36 19.21 -2.51 5.50
CA THR A 36 19.11 -2.85 4.06
C THR A 36 17.93 -3.77 3.77
N ARG A 37 17.73 -4.83 4.56
CA ARG A 37 16.60 -5.76 4.37
C ARG A 37 15.23 -5.08 4.60
N LEU A 38 15.13 -4.22 5.61
CA LEU A 38 13.92 -3.46 5.92
C LEU A 38 13.60 -2.42 4.83
N ARG A 39 14.62 -1.78 4.27
CA ARG A 39 14.46 -0.86 3.12
C ARG A 39 13.97 -1.60 1.88
N ILE A 40 14.52 -2.78 1.57
CA ILE A 40 14.06 -3.60 0.44
C ILE A 40 12.59 -4.01 0.61
N GLU A 41 12.19 -4.45 1.81
CA GLU A 41 10.78 -4.76 2.10
C GLU A 41 9.88 -3.52 1.97
N MET A 42 10.33 -2.35 2.45
CA MET A 42 9.57 -1.10 2.35
C MET A 42 9.37 -0.66 0.90
N GLU A 43 10.39 -0.76 0.05
CA GLU A 43 10.27 -0.45 -1.38
C GLU A 43 9.34 -1.42 -2.10
N LYS A 44 9.32 -2.71 -1.73
CA LYS A 44 8.34 -3.67 -2.27
C LYS A 44 6.89 -3.26 -1.95
N TRP A 45 6.59 -2.88 -0.71
CA TRP A 45 5.22 -2.44 -0.38
C TRP A 45 4.85 -1.11 -1.02
N LYS A 46 5.81 -0.19 -1.22
CA LYS A 46 5.55 1.04 -1.98
C LYS A 46 5.14 0.72 -3.42
N SER A 47 5.86 -0.20 -4.07
CA SER A 47 5.51 -0.64 -5.42
C SER A 47 4.13 -1.31 -5.47
N GLU A 48 3.81 -2.19 -4.51
CA GLU A 48 2.47 -2.81 -4.40
C GLU A 48 1.37 -1.75 -4.21
N LEU A 49 1.61 -0.76 -3.34
CA LEU A 49 0.69 0.36 -3.10
C LEU A 49 0.47 1.22 -4.36
N GLU A 50 1.52 1.48 -5.15
CA GLU A 50 1.39 2.21 -6.41
C GLU A 50 0.50 1.45 -7.42
N VAL A 51 0.63 0.12 -7.47
CA VAL A 51 -0.23 -0.73 -8.31
C VAL A 51 -1.69 -0.59 -7.87
N TRP A 52 -1.98 -0.71 -6.58
CA TRP A 52 -3.34 -0.55 -6.06
C TRP A 52 -3.92 0.85 -6.31
N ARG A 53 -3.10 1.90 -6.18
CA ARG A 53 -3.51 3.27 -6.53
C ARG A 53 -3.84 3.43 -8.02
N LYS A 54 -3.08 2.79 -8.91
CA LYS A 54 -3.40 2.77 -10.34
C LYS A 54 -4.71 2.03 -10.62
N CYS A 55 -4.94 0.90 -9.95
CA CYS A 55 -6.20 0.17 -10.04
C CYS A 55 -7.40 1.01 -9.59
N LEU A 56 -7.28 1.76 -8.49
CA LEU A 56 -8.31 2.71 -8.05
C LEU A 56 -8.58 3.78 -9.12
N GLY A 57 -7.52 4.40 -9.65
CA GLY A 57 -7.66 5.42 -10.70
C GLY A 57 -8.32 4.90 -11.98
N TRP A 58 -8.11 3.62 -12.34
CA TRP A 58 -8.82 3.00 -13.46
C TRP A 58 -10.30 2.76 -13.17
N ILE A 59 -10.65 2.41 -11.93
CA ILE A 59 -12.06 2.25 -11.53
C ILE A 59 -12.78 3.60 -11.57
N ASP A 60 -12.16 4.66 -11.05
CA ASP A 60 -12.73 6.02 -11.09
C ASP A 60 -12.98 6.51 -12.52
N GLN A 61 -12.14 6.11 -13.50
CA GLN A 61 -12.31 6.45 -14.91
C GLN A 61 -13.43 5.65 -15.61
N VAL A 62 -13.82 4.49 -15.08
CA VAL A 62 -14.89 3.64 -15.64
C VAL A 62 -16.26 4.05 -15.10
N GLU A 63 -16.32 4.68 -13.91
CA GLU A 63 -17.55 5.26 -13.36
C GLU A 63 -17.83 6.71 -13.83
N GLY A 64 -16.91 7.33 -14.55
CA GLY A 64 -17.02 8.69 -15.10
C GLY A 64 -17.69 8.80 -16.46
#